data_AF-A0A936I735-F1
#
_entry.id   AF-A0A936I735-F1
#
_cell.length_a   1.000
_cell.length_b   1.000
_cell.length_c   1.000
_cell.angle_alpha   90.00
_cell.angle_beta   90.00
_cell.angle_gamma   90.00
#
_symmetry.space_group_name_H-M   'P 1'
#
loop_
_entity.id
_entity.type
_entity.pdbx_description
1 polymer ?
#
loop_
_entity_poly.entity_id
_entity_poly.type
_entity_poly.pdbx_seq_one_letter_code
_entity_poly.pdbx_strand_id
1 'polypeptide(L)'
;MQSCKNIAGGRKIVFKLHPNEKVHRAIREIEKVFADTAEVYTACNTDHMIANCEELITQFSSVVYIGMALGKKVYSYFPIEQLKERMPIQNGGTSAKLIAEWSKAILLEEDLEFVPAVKYFQSSQLLFND
;
A
#
# COMPACT_ATOMS: atom_id res chain seq x y z
N MET A 1 -4.08 -17.30 -6.74
CA MET A 1 -3.76 -17.24 -8.18
C MET A 1 -5.01 -17.20 -9.05
N GLN A 2 -5.98 -18.12 -8.90
CA GLN A 2 -7.21 -18.09 -9.73
C GLN A 2 -7.97 -16.76 -9.65
N SER A 3 -8.09 -16.16 -8.46
CA SER A 3 -8.71 -14.85 -8.29
C SER A 3 -8.01 -13.76 -9.12
N CYS A 4 -6.68 -13.79 -9.20
CA CYS A 4 -5.92 -12.83 -10.01
C CYS A 4 -6.20 -13.02 -11.51
N LYS A 5 -6.38 -14.26 -11.98
CA LYS A 5 -6.76 -14.56 -13.38
C LYS A 5 -8.14 -13.99 -13.72
N ASN A 6 -9.09 -14.14 -12.81
CA ASN A 6 -10.44 -13.60 -12.98
C ASN A 6 -10.43 -12.06 -13.02
N ILE A 7 -9.64 -11.42 -12.14
CA ILE A 7 -9.47 -9.96 -12.13
C ILE A 7 -8.80 -9.47 -13.43
N ALA A 8 -7.77 -10.17 -13.89
CA ALA A 8 -7.06 -9.83 -15.12
C ALA A 8 -7.96 -9.89 -16.35
N GLY A 9 -8.95 -10.79 -16.39
CA GLY A 9 -9.96 -10.83 -17.45
C GLY A 9 -9.36 -10.97 -18.85
N GLY A 10 -8.25 -11.70 -18.99
CA GLY A 10 -7.52 -11.85 -20.26
C GLY A 10 -6.45 -10.79 -20.52
N ARG A 11 -6.36 -9.73 -19.70
CA ARG A 11 -5.23 -8.78 -19.74
C ARG A 11 -3.95 -9.47 -19.26
N LYS A 12 -2.81 -8.98 -19.77
CA LYS A 12 -1.48 -9.39 -19.32
C LYS A 12 -1.33 -9.10 -17.82
N ILE A 13 -0.74 -10.03 -17.09
CA ILE A 13 -0.46 -9.87 -15.67
C ILE A 13 1.05 -9.81 -15.42
N VAL A 14 1.47 -8.89 -14.56
CA VAL A 14 2.87 -8.77 -14.17
C VAL A 14 3.01 -9.14 -12.71
N PHE A 15 3.81 -10.16 -12.42
CA PHE A 15 4.14 -10.61 -11.08
C PHE A 15 5.49 -10.04 -10.66
N LYS A 16 5.51 -9.25 -9.59
CA LYS A 16 6.74 -8.89 -8.88
C LYS A 16 6.88 -9.79 -7.65
N LEU A 17 7.91 -10.63 -7.62
CA LEU A 17 8.14 -11.53 -6.49
C LEU A 17 8.82 -10.80 -5.31
N HIS A 18 8.51 -11.24 -4.10
CA HIS A 18 9.23 -10.78 -2.91
C HIS A 18 10.65 -11.39 -2.92
N PRO A 19 11.70 -10.68 -2.45
CA PRO A 19 13.06 -11.24 -2.39
C PRO A 19 13.15 -12.58 -1.63
N ASN A 20 12.31 -12.76 -0.61
CA ASN A 20 12.25 -13.99 0.19
C ASN A 20 11.33 -15.08 -0.40
N GLU A 21 10.78 -14.90 -1.59
CA GLU A 21 9.92 -15.89 -2.24
C GLU A 21 10.76 -17.09 -2.75
N LYS A 22 10.17 -18.28 -2.77
CA LYS A 22 10.75 -19.45 -3.42
C LYS A 22 10.60 -19.31 -4.94
N VAL A 23 11.42 -18.47 -5.56
CA VAL A 23 11.32 -18.02 -6.97
C VAL A 23 11.01 -19.16 -7.94
N HIS A 24 11.81 -20.24 -7.95
CA HIS A 24 11.59 -21.35 -8.89
C HIS A 24 10.24 -22.04 -8.70
N ARG A 25 9.75 -22.14 -7.47
CA ARG A 25 8.44 -22.70 -7.20
C ARG A 25 7.35 -21.74 -7.67
N ALA A 26 7.47 -20.46 -7.34
CA ALA A 26 6.49 -19.43 -7.69
C ALA A 26 6.34 -19.29 -9.22
N ILE A 27 7.44 -19.27 -9.97
CA ILE A 27 7.40 -19.21 -11.45
C ILE A 27 6.62 -20.41 -12.01
N ARG A 28 6.94 -21.63 -11.58
CA ARG A 28 6.21 -22.84 -12.02
C ARG A 28 4.71 -22.79 -11.68
N GLU A 29 4.35 -22.24 -10.53
CA GLU A 29 2.94 -22.10 -10.14
C GLU A 29 2.23 -21.03 -10.99
N ILE A 30 2.91 -19.92 -11.31
CA ILE A 30 2.39 -18.86 -12.19
C ILE A 30 2.20 -19.40 -13.61
N GLU A 31 3.20 -20.03 -14.21
CA GLU A 31 3.15 -20.57 -15.57
C GLU A 31 2.00 -21.57 -15.74
N LYS A 32 1.75 -22.42 -14.74
CA LYS A 32 0.63 -23.37 -14.75
C LYS A 32 -0.74 -22.70 -14.84
N VAL A 33 -0.92 -21.50 -14.28
CA VAL A 33 -2.21 -20.83 -14.21
C VAL A 33 -2.39 -19.82 -15.35
N PHE A 34 -1.33 -19.11 -15.70
CA PHE A 34 -1.36 -17.95 -16.59
C PHE A 34 -0.71 -18.20 -17.96
N ALA A 35 -0.02 -19.34 -18.14
CA ALA A 35 0.67 -19.69 -19.38
C ALA A 35 1.54 -18.52 -19.89
N ASP A 36 1.29 -18.05 -21.10
CA ASP A 36 1.99 -16.98 -21.83
C ASP A 36 1.52 -15.56 -21.46
N THR A 37 0.47 -15.41 -20.65
CA THR A 37 -0.10 -14.10 -20.30
C THR A 37 0.54 -13.45 -19.06
N ALA A 38 1.50 -14.13 -18.43
CA ALA A 38 2.19 -13.63 -17.24
C ALA A 38 3.66 -13.28 -17.53
N GLU A 39 4.08 -12.12 -17.02
CA GLU A 39 5.49 -11.77 -16.88
C GLU A 39 5.89 -11.80 -15.40
N VAL A 40 7.08 -12.31 -15.12
CA VAL A 40 7.58 -12.43 -13.74
C VAL A 40 8.89 -11.66 -13.59
N TYR A 41 8.93 -10.76 -12.62
CA TYR A 41 10.09 -9.97 -12.24
C TYR A 41 10.50 -10.31 -10.80
N THR A 42 11.78 -10.60 -10.59
CA THR A 42 12.36 -10.86 -9.27
C THR A 42 13.06 -9.63 -8.69
N ALA A 43 13.55 -8.73 -9.56
CA ALA A 43 14.20 -7.49 -9.19
C ALA A 43 13.76 -6.37 -10.15
N CYS A 44 13.16 -5.32 -9.59
CA CYS A 44 12.67 -4.14 -10.30
C CYS A 44 12.17 -3.09 -9.30
N ASN A 45 12.06 -1.84 -9.75
CA ASN A 45 11.40 -0.79 -8.98
C ASN A 45 9.87 -1.02 -9.00
N THR A 46 9.30 -1.39 -7.86
CA THR A 46 7.88 -1.73 -7.73
C THR A 46 6.99 -0.50 -7.93
N ASP A 47 7.45 0.69 -7.54
CA ASP A 47 6.67 1.93 -7.63
C ASP A 47 6.43 2.31 -9.09
N HIS A 48 7.46 2.17 -9.94
CA HIS A 48 7.33 2.35 -11.39
C HIS A 48 6.33 1.37 -12.01
N MET A 49 6.32 0.11 -11.56
CA MET A 49 5.37 -0.88 -12.06
C MET A 49 3.93 -0.51 -11.69
N ILE A 50 3.72 -0.05 -10.45
CA ILE A 50 2.40 0.36 -9.96
C ILE A 50 1.92 1.61 -10.72
N ALA A 51 2.79 2.58 -10.95
CA ALA A 51 2.45 3.78 -11.69
C ALA A 51 1.94 3.48 -13.12
N ASN A 52 2.46 2.43 -13.74
CA ASN A 52 2.15 2.05 -15.12
C ASN A 52 1.12 0.91 -15.25
N CYS A 53 0.66 0.32 -14.15
CA CYS A 53 -0.39 -0.69 -14.21
C CYS A 53 -1.79 -0.04 -14.20
N GLU A 54 -2.78 -0.76 -14.71
CA GLU A 54 -4.19 -0.34 -14.66
C GLU A 54 -4.82 -0.65 -13.29
N GLU A 55 -4.53 -1.82 -12.75
CA GLU A 55 -5.02 -2.28 -11.45
C GLU A 55 -3.88 -2.96 -10.67
N LEU A 56 -3.92 -2.85 -9.34
CA LEU A 56 -2.94 -3.43 -8.42
C LEU A 56 -3.58 -4.53 -7.57
N ILE A 57 -2.97 -5.71 -7.52
CA ILE A 57 -3.41 -6.82 -6.66
C ILE A 57 -2.30 -7.13 -5.66
N THR A 58 -2.60 -7.08 -4.36
CA THR A 58 -1.67 -7.48 -3.30
C THR A 58 -2.41 -8.30 -2.23
N GLN A 59 -1.70 -9.11 -1.45
CA GLN A 59 -2.30 -9.73 -0.26
C GLN A 59 -2.01 -8.85 0.95
N PHE A 60 -0.73 -8.77 1.33
CA PHE A 60 -0.23 -8.04 2.50
C PHE A 60 1.03 -7.26 2.13
N SER A 61 0.87 -6.10 1.48
CA SER A 61 2.02 -5.27 1.11
C SER A 61 1.73 -3.81 1.33
N SER A 62 2.71 -3.07 1.85
CA SER A 62 2.63 -1.62 2.02
C SER A 62 2.52 -0.86 0.70
N VAL A 63 2.93 -1.48 -0.42
CA VAL A 63 2.78 -0.88 -1.76
C VAL A 63 1.33 -0.65 -2.15
N VAL A 64 0.38 -1.25 -1.42
CA VAL A 64 -1.05 -0.95 -1.52
C VAL A 64 -1.32 0.55 -1.38
N TYR A 65 -0.61 1.24 -0.48
CA TYR A 65 -0.77 2.67 -0.25
C TYR A 65 -0.24 3.50 -1.42
N ILE A 66 0.76 3.01 -2.16
CA ILE A 66 1.25 3.66 -3.38
C ILE A 66 0.19 3.58 -4.47
N GLY A 67 -0.39 2.39 -4.69
CA GLY A 67 -1.50 2.23 -5.63
C GLY A 67 -2.68 3.12 -5.30
N MET A 68 -3.07 3.20 -4.03
CA MET A 68 -4.15 4.07 -3.55
C MET A 68 -3.81 5.56 -3.73
N ALA A 69 -2.59 5.99 -3.40
CA ALA A 69 -2.15 7.38 -3.58
C ALA A 69 -2.18 7.81 -5.06
N LEU A 70 -1.89 6.89 -5.98
CA LEU A 70 -1.92 7.13 -7.42
C LEU A 70 -3.33 6.97 -8.05
N GLY A 71 -4.37 6.75 -7.23
CA GLY A 71 -5.74 6.57 -7.70
C GLY A 71 -5.97 5.27 -8.49
N LYS A 72 -5.09 4.27 -8.34
CA LYS A 72 -5.24 2.97 -8.99
C LYS A 72 -6.39 2.18 -8.34
N LYS A 73 -7.02 1.31 -9.12
CA LYS A 73 -7.92 0.32 -8.56
C LYS A 73 -7.11 -0.78 -7.87
N VAL A 74 -7.37 -0.99 -6.58
CA VAL A 74 -6.57 -1.87 -5.72
C VAL A 74 -7.43 -3.02 -5.19
N TYR A 75 -6.89 -4.23 -5.30
CA TYR A 75 -7.36 -5.43 -4.62
C TYR A 75 -6.39 -5.80 -3.49
N SER A 76 -6.90 -5.96 -2.28
CA SER A 76 -6.13 -6.28 -1.08
C SER A 76 -6.88 -7.30 -0.23
N TYR A 77 -6.17 -8.06 0.60
CA TYR A 77 -6.80 -8.88 1.64
C TYR A 77 -7.23 -8.01 2.84
N PHE A 78 -6.70 -6.80 2.97
CA PHE A 78 -7.22 -5.81 3.90
C PHE A 78 -8.46 -5.11 3.33
N PRO A 79 -9.47 -4.81 4.16
CA PRO A 79 -10.60 -3.98 3.73
C PRO A 79 -10.11 -2.60 3.24
N ILE A 80 -10.57 -2.18 2.07
CA ILE A 80 -10.13 -0.92 1.43
C ILE A 80 -10.42 0.29 2.32
N GLU A 81 -11.55 0.32 3.02
CA GLU A 81 -11.89 1.43 3.93
C GLU A 81 -10.90 1.54 5.10
N GLN A 82 -10.47 0.42 5.68
CA GLN A 82 -9.42 0.43 6.72
C GLN A 82 -8.07 0.90 6.19
N LEU A 83 -7.77 0.64 4.91
CA LEU A 83 -6.54 1.15 4.30
C LEU A 83 -6.63 2.66 4.05
N LYS A 84 -7.79 3.19 3.66
CA LYS A 84 -7.99 4.63 3.46
C LYS A 84 -7.76 5.40 4.76
N GLU A 85 -8.32 4.91 5.86
CA GLU A 85 -8.08 5.43 7.21
C GLU A 85 -6.60 5.35 7.65
N ARG A 86 -5.76 4.57 6.97
CA ARG A 86 -4.33 4.40 7.28
C ARG A 86 -3.41 5.06 6.27
N MET A 87 -3.95 5.74 5.25
CA MET A 87 -3.14 6.41 4.23
C MET A 87 -2.23 7.47 4.89
N PRO A 88 -0.94 7.54 4.53
CA PRO A 88 -0.02 8.53 5.11
C PRO A 88 -0.46 9.99 4.95
N ILE A 89 -1.26 10.30 3.92
CA ILE A 89 -1.75 11.66 3.64
C ILE A 89 -2.77 12.16 4.68
N GLN A 90 -3.34 11.27 5.49
CA GLN A 90 -4.43 11.58 6.41
C GLN A 90 -4.08 12.63 7.48
N ASN A 91 -2.79 12.82 7.81
CA ASN A 91 -2.37 13.76 8.86
C ASN A 91 -1.62 14.98 8.32
N GLY A 92 -1.75 15.28 7.02
CA GLY A 92 -1.09 16.44 6.40
C GLY A 92 0.44 16.36 6.44
N GLY A 93 1.02 15.15 6.53
CA GLY A 93 2.47 14.96 6.59
C GLY A 93 3.09 15.17 7.97
N THR A 94 2.29 15.20 9.03
CA THR A 94 2.76 15.46 10.41
C THR A 94 3.35 14.23 11.12
N SER A 95 3.32 13.04 10.50
CA SER A 95 3.83 11.79 11.10
C SER A 95 5.24 11.94 11.69
N ALA A 96 6.18 12.53 10.94
CA ALA A 96 7.56 12.68 11.38
C ALA A 96 7.68 13.56 12.64
N LYS A 97 6.92 14.66 12.67
CA LYS A 97 6.83 15.55 13.84
C LYS A 97 6.30 14.79 15.05
N LEU A 98 5.17 14.09 14.90
CA LEU A 98 4.57 13.30 15.99
C LEU A 98 5.53 12.23 16.50
N ILE A 99 6.18 11.48 15.62
CA ILE A 99 7.16 10.45 16.00
C ILE A 99 8.32 11.06 16.81
N ALA A 100 8.81 12.24 16.41
CA ALA A 100 9.87 12.94 17.13
C ALA A 100 9.41 13.40 18.53
N GLU A 101 8.19 13.94 18.65
CA GLU A 101 7.60 14.36 19.92
C GLU A 101 7.44 13.16 20.89
N TRP A 102 6.90 12.04 20.42
CA TRP A 102 6.77 10.82 21.21
C TRP A 102 8.12 10.26 21.65
N SER A 103 9.10 10.23 20.74
CA SER A 103 10.45 9.74 21.03
C SER A 103 11.13 10.61 22.09
N LYS A 104 10.98 11.93 22.00
CA LYS A 104 11.51 12.88 22.99
C LYS A 104 10.92 12.62 24.37
N ALA A 105 9.60 12.49 24.47
CA ALA A 105 8.98 12.31 25.79
C ALA A 105 9.33 10.97 26.44
N ILE A 106 9.40 9.88 25.66
CA ILE A 106 9.87 8.58 26.15
C ILE A 106 11.30 8.69 26.68
N LEU A 107 12.18 9.43 25.98
CA LEU A 107 13.57 9.63 26.40
C LEU A 107 13.71 10.50 27.65
N LEU A 108 12.77 11.41 27.89
CA LEU A 108 12.80 12.36 29.01
C LEU A 108 11.94 11.91 30.20
N GLU A 109 11.31 10.73 30.11
CA GLU A 109 10.34 10.24 31.10
C GLU A 109 9.21 11.24 31.37
N GLU A 110 8.84 12.02 30.35
CA GLU A 110 7.73 12.96 30.42
C GLU A 110 6.41 12.20 30.19
N ASP A 111 5.45 12.38 31.09
CA ASP A 111 4.08 11.87 30.91
C ASP A 111 3.43 12.59 29.72
N LEU A 112 3.27 11.89 28.59
CA LEU A 112 2.46 12.39 27.48
C LEU A 112 1.00 12.00 27.69
N GLU A 113 0.13 13.01 27.68
CA GLU A 113 -1.28 12.76 27.44
C GLU A 113 -1.48 12.28 25.99
N PHE A 114 -2.06 11.09 25.84
CA PHE A 114 -2.46 10.60 24.53
C PHE A 114 -3.59 11.47 23.97
N VAL A 115 -3.29 12.28 22.96
CA VAL A 115 -4.30 13.00 22.19
C VAL A 115 -4.61 12.20 20.92
N PRO A 116 -5.80 11.57 20.80
CA PRO A 116 -6.14 10.80 19.61
C PRO A 116 -6.17 11.68 18.35
N ALA A 117 -5.63 11.14 17.26
CA ALA A 117 -5.51 11.80 15.95
C ALA A 117 -6.83 12.36 15.37
N VAL A 118 -7.98 11.90 15.88
CA VAL A 118 -9.33 12.31 15.47
C VAL A 118 -9.56 13.82 15.62
N LYS A 119 -8.88 14.50 16.56
CA LYS A 119 -9.05 15.95 16.78
C LYS A 119 -8.52 16.85 15.65
N TYR A 120 -7.70 16.35 14.73
CA TYR A 120 -7.12 17.18 13.65
C TYR A 120 -8.01 17.33 12.42
N PHE A 121 -9.08 16.53 12.28
CA PHE A 121 -9.98 16.63 11.13
C PHE A 121 -11.04 17.74 11.29
N GLN A 122 -11.34 18.16 12.53
CA GLN A 122 -12.32 19.23 12.78
C GLN A 122 -11.73 20.64 12.65
N SER A 123 -10.41 20.81 12.73
CA SER A 123 -9.76 22.12 12.61
C SER A 123 -9.36 22.50 11.18
N SER A 124 -9.36 21.56 10.24
CA SER A 124 -8.95 21.79 8.85
C SER A 124 -10.11 22.10 7.88
N GLN A 125 -11.37 21.95 8.31
CA GLN A 125 -12.54 22.47 7.57
C GLN A 125 -12.72 24.00 7.67
N LEU A 126 -11.93 24.68 8.52
CA LEU A 126 -11.97 26.14 8.68
C LEU A 126 -10.94 26.89 7.81
N LEU A 127 -10.13 26.20 7.00
CA LEU A 127 -9.04 26.82 6.21
C LEU A 127 -9.25 26.77 4.68
N PHE A 128 -10.42 26.33 4.20
CA PHE A 128 -10.77 26.33 2.77
C PHE A 128 -12.16 26.92 2.50
N ASN A 129 -12.58 27.91 3.29
CA ASN A 129 -13.60 28.87 2.88
C ASN A 129 -12.94 30.24 2.90
N ASP A 130 -12.31 30.58 1.77
CA ASP A 130 -12.27 31.89 1.10
C ASP A 130 -11.45 31.78 -0.19
#